data_AF-A0A139X592-F1
#
_entry.id   AF-A0A139X592-F1
#
_cell.length_a   1.000
_cell.length_b   1.000
_cell.length_c   1.000
_cell.angle_alpha   90.00
_cell.angle_beta   90.00
_cell.angle_gamma   90.00
#
_symmetry.space_group_name_H-M   'P 1'
#
loop_
_entity.id
_entity.type
_entity.pdbx_description
1 polymer ?
#
loop_
_entity_poly.entity_id
_entity_poly.type
_entity_poly.pdbx_seq_one_letter_code
_entity_poly.pdbx_strand_id
1 'polypeptide(L)'
;MAEPSIYTVGGTVQANDQGLYIPRRADEELLTLCRDAAFAYVLTPRQLGKSSLMIRTAEQLIEEGIQSVIIDLPLIGTQITPEQWYKGLLVTIADQLMLTTSVEQWWQARDGIGVTQRLTQFFEQVLLTEIPDRVVIFVDEIDTTLKLDFTDDFYAAIRSLYVARARNSEFHRLSFVLIGNRWVATAGWDSTARLWDLTSSNPSASTKIIKFDPDERVVRVAFSQDGRWLAAGSWNYQVQLQDMNNLAKESVLLKGHGGRVLGLEFSPDNQWLATSSEDHTIRLWNPMDITAAPIVLRGHKASVGSLAFSSDSRWILSGSNDVRLWQIGVDNLITVACRTAGRNLTQQEWQQAFGNEPYRKTCPI
;
A
#
# COMPACT_ATOMS: atom_id res chain seq x y z
N MET A 1 -15.00 -17.48 28.95
CA MET A 1 -15.24 -17.48 27.49
C MET A 1 -14.28 -16.47 26.91
N ALA A 2 -13.38 -16.88 26.02
CA ALA A 2 -12.53 -15.92 25.32
C ALA A 2 -13.44 -15.02 24.46
N GLU A 3 -13.22 -13.71 24.49
CA GLU A 3 -13.95 -12.80 23.61
C GLU A 3 -13.70 -13.21 22.15
N PRO A 4 -14.74 -13.25 21.29
CA PRO A 4 -14.56 -13.61 19.90
C PRO A 4 -13.66 -12.59 19.23
N SER A 5 -12.52 -13.04 18.68
CA SER A 5 -11.64 -12.20 17.87
C SER A 5 -12.41 -11.76 16.61
N ILE A 6 -12.82 -10.51 16.56
CA ILE A 6 -13.47 -9.92 15.38
C ILE A 6 -12.37 -9.53 14.39
N TYR A 7 -12.17 -10.38 13.38
CA TYR A 7 -11.29 -10.06 12.25
C TYR A 7 -11.99 -9.03 11.37
N THR A 8 -11.44 -7.81 11.32
CA THR A 8 -11.89 -6.77 10.39
C THR A 8 -10.97 -6.77 9.19
N VAL A 9 -11.51 -7.04 8.00
CA VAL A 9 -10.77 -6.93 6.73
C VAL A 9 -10.97 -5.51 6.19
N GLY A 10 -9.90 -4.72 6.11
CA GLY A 10 -9.95 -3.35 5.62
C GLY A 10 -8.73 -2.52 6.03
N GLY A 11 -8.51 -1.38 5.37
CA GLY A 11 -7.32 -0.54 5.57
C GLY A 11 -7.28 0.29 6.86
N THR A 12 -8.22 0.07 7.79
CA THR A 12 -8.36 0.87 9.02
C THR A 12 -7.79 0.10 10.20
N VAL A 13 -6.79 0.68 10.87
CA VAL A 13 -6.25 0.13 12.14
C VAL A 13 -7.33 0.26 13.22
N GLN A 14 -7.58 -0.82 13.94
CA GLN A 14 -8.40 -0.76 15.15
C GLN A 14 -7.53 -0.19 16.28
N ALA A 15 -7.95 0.95 16.84
CA ALA A 15 -7.17 1.73 17.81
C ALA A 15 -6.96 1.07 19.20
N ASN A 16 -7.49 -0.14 19.44
CA ASN A 16 -7.61 -0.70 20.79
C ASN A 16 -6.74 -1.94 21.05
N ASP A 17 -5.55 -2.06 20.46
CA ASP A 17 -4.56 -3.15 20.67
C ASP A 17 -5.06 -4.61 20.45
N GLN A 18 -6.34 -4.81 20.13
CA GLN A 18 -6.94 -6.12 19.87
C GLN A 18 -6.91 -6.50 18.37
N GLY A 19 -6.41 -5.61 17.51
CA GLY A 19 -6.28 -5.87 16.08
C GLY A 19 -4.98 -6.62 15.76
N LEU A 20 -5.07 -7.75 15.06
CA LEU A 20 -3.92 -8.39 14.44
C LEU A 20 -3.50 -7.59 13.20
N TYR A 21 -2.30 -6.99 13.25
CA TYR A 21 -1.70 -6.33 12.10
C TYR A 21 -0.77 -7.27 11.34
N ILE A 22 -0.82 -7.19 10.02
CA ILE A 22 0.01 -8.00 9.12
C ILE A 22 1.14 -7.10 8.60
N PRO A 23 2.41 -7.34 8.98
CA PRO A 23 3.52 -6.58 8.42
C PRO A 23 3.61 -6.85 6.92
N ARG A 24 3.71 -5.78 6.14
CA ARG A 24 3.94 -5.82 4.69
C ARG A 24 5.40 -5.46 4.45
N ARG A 25 5.92 -5.84 3.28
CA ARG A 25 7.22 -5.35 2.82
C ARG A 25 7.30 -3.81 2.81
N ALA A 26 6.19 -3.14 2.50
CA ALA A 26 6.10 -1.68 2.51
C ALA A 26 6.35 -1.07 3.91
N ASP A 27 6.06 -1.80 5.00
CA ASP A 27 6.34 -1.34 6.37
C ASP A 27 7.84 -1.15 6.59
N GLU A 28 8.64 -2.16 6.25
CA GLU A 28 10.09 -2.10 6.38
C GLU A 28 10.72 -1.07 5.44
N GLU A 29 10.23 -0.98 4.20
CA GLU A 29 10.71 -0.01 3.21
C GLU A 29 10.42 1.43 3.67
N LEU A 30 9.21 1.72 4.14
CA LEU A 30 8.86 3.06 4.62
C LEU A 30 9.62 3.42 5.88
N LEU A 31 9.72 2.50 6.84
CA LEU A 31 10.48 2.72 8.07
C LEU A 31 11.96 3.00 7.77
N THR A 32 12.55 2.28 6.82
CA THR A 32 13.94 2.52 6.37
C THR A 32 14.10 3.91 5.76
N LEU A 33 13.19 4.33 4.88
CA LEU A 33 13.21 5.68 4.31
C LEU A 33 13.13 6.77 5.39
N CYS A 34 12.27 6.59 6.39
CA CYS A 34 12.15 7.51 7.52
C CYS A 34 13.44 7.55 8.34
N ARG A 35 14.05 6.40 8.64
CA ARG A 35 15.35 6.29 9.33
C ARG A 35 16.47 6.96 8.56
N ASP A 36 16.44 6.94 7.23
CA ASP A 36 17.43 7.61 6.38
C ASP A 36 17.17 9.12 6.20
N ALA A 37 16.13 9.66 6.84
CA ALA A 37 15.68 11.05 6.69
C ALA A 37 15.36 11.38 5.22
N ALA A 38 14.86 10.42 4.45
CA ALA A 38 14.49 10.66 3.06
C ALA A 38 13.27 11.57 2.96
N PHE A 39 13.26 12.46 1.98
CA PHE A 39 12.00 13.09 1.54
C PHE A 39 11.36 12.12 0.55
N ALA A 40 10.20 11.58 0.91
CA ALA A 40 9.56 10.49 0.17
C ALA A 40 8.17 10.89 -0.32
N TYR A 41 7.82 10.36 -1.50
CA TYR A 41 6.47 10.42 -2.05
C TYR A 41 5.96 8.99 -2.20
N VAL A 42 4.94 8.63 -1.44
CA VAL A 42 4.42 7.26 -1.33
C VAL A 42 3.02 7.22 -1.92
N LEU A 43 2.91 6.61 -3.10
CA LEU A 43 1.65 6.45 -3.82
C LEU A 43 1.18 5.01 -3.78
N THR A 44 -0.03 4.81 -3.28
CA THR A 44 -0.61 3.47 -3.11
C THR A 44 -1.92 3.34 -3.88
N PRO A 45 -2.30 2.15 -4.33
CA PRO A 45 -3.70 1.84 -4.59
C PRO A 45 -4.53 1.92 -3.31
N ARG A 46 -5.78 2.37 -3.40
CA ARG A 46 -6.66 2.58 -2.24
C ARG A 46 -6.87 1.34 -1.36
N GLN A 47 -6.70 0.14 -1.92
CA GLN A 47 -6.87 -1.13 -1.21
C GLN A 47 -5.72 -1.47 -0.24
N LEU A 48 -4.59 -0.74 -0.29
CA LEU A 48 -3.39 -1.13 0.44
C LEU A 48 -3.36 -0.76 1.91
N GLY A 49 -4.34 -0.03 2.48
CA GLY A 49 -4.28 0.35 3.89
C GLY A 49 -3.17 1.37 4.17
N LYS A 50 -3.26 2.52 3.51
CA LYS A 50 -2.33 3.64 3.64
C LYS A 50 -2.23 4.16 5.08
N SER A 51 -3.36 4.41 5.72
CA SER A 51 -3.40 4.95 7.09
C SER A 51 -2.79 3.98 8.09
N SER A 52 -3.00 2.66 7.91
CA SER A 52 -2.36 1.67 8.75
C SER A 52 -0.86 1.61 8.60
N LEU A 53 -0.35 1.77 7.38
CA LEU A 53 1.09 1.85 7.11
C LEU A 53 1.72 3.05 7.83
N MET A 54 1.11 4.21 7.67
CA MET A 54 1.59 5.46 8.23
C MET A 54 1.58 5.45 9.76
N ILE A 55 0.45 5.06 10.39
CA ILE A 55 0.30 5.08 11.85
C ILE A 55 1.33 4.15 12.50
N ARG A 56 1.47 2.91 12.01
CA ARG A 56 2.45 1.98 12.60
C ARG A 56 3.89 2.44 12.42
N THR A 57 4.20 3.03 11.27
CA THR A 57 5.53 3.61 11.04
C THR A 57 5.78 4.75 12.02
N ALA A 58 4.80 5.64 12.23
CA ALA A 58 4.91 6.74 13.19
C ALA A 58 5.11 6.25 14.63
N GLU A 59 4.32 5.27 15.07
CA GLU A 59 4.47 4.63 16.39
C GLU A 59 5.87 4.03 16.59
N GLN A 60 6.36 3.26 15.61
CA GLN A 60 7.68 2.65 15.63
C GLN A 60 8.80 3.70 15.67
N LEU A 61 8.64 4.83 14.95
CA LEU A 61 9.62 5.93 14.97
C LEU A 61 9.67 6.61 16.34
N ILE A 62 8.52 6.81 16.99
CA ILE A 62 8.45 7.38 18.36
C ILE A 62 9.19 6.47 19.34
N GLU A 63 9.01 5.15 19.25
CA GLU A 63 9.75 4.18 20.08
C GLU A 63 11.27 4.26 19.84
N GLU A 64 11.70 4.64 18.64
CA GLU A 64 13.10 4.87 18.27
C GLU A 64 13.62 6.26 18.63
N GLY A 65 12.82 7.10 19.29
CA GLY A 65 13.18 8.47 19.68
C GLY A 65 13.14 9.47 18.51
N ILE A 66 12.48 9.14 17.41
CA ILE A 66 12.23 10.02 16.28
C ILE A 66 10.81 10.59 16.42
N GLN A 67 10.70 11.91 16.50
CA GLN A 67 9.40 12.58 16.57
C GLN A 67 8.65 12.38 15.24
N SER A 68 7.34 12.11 15.32
CA SER A 68 6.50 11.93 14.14
C SER A 68 5.26 12.80 14.22
N VAL A 69 4.90 13.43 13.10
CA VAL A 69 3.66 14.20 12.94
C VAL A 69 2.86 13.61 11.80
N ILE A 70 1.55 13.48 11.98
CA ILE A 70 0.62 13.04 10.93
C ILE A 70 -0.34 14.18 10.59
N ILE A 71 -0.31 14.62 9.34
CA ILE A 71 -1.18 15.70 8.84
C ILE A 71 -2.22 15.08 7.90
N ASP A 72 -3.48 15.06 8.33
CA ASP A 72 -4.62 14.68 7.47
C ASP A 72 -5.14 15.92 6.74
N LEU A 73 -4.73 16.11 5.48
CA LEU A 73 -5.06 17.30 4.69
C LEU A 73 -6.57 17.57 4.56
N PRO A 74 -7.45 16.56 4.33
CA PRO A 74 -8.90 16.72 4.40
C PRO A 74 -9.43 17.48 5.62
N LEU A 75 -8.80 17.34 6.80
CA LEU A 75 -9.26 18.02 8.02
C LEU A 75 -9.02 19.53 7.99
N ILE A 76 -8.02 19.99 7.24
CA ILE A 76 -7.75 21.42 7.04
C ILE A 76 -8.85 22.05 6.18
N GLY A 77 -9.40 21.29 5.22
CA GLY A 77 -10.49 21.70 4.35
C GLY A 77 -10.03 22.13 2.95
N THR A 78 -10.96 22.06 1.99
CA THR A 78 -10.70 22.33 0.56
C THR A 78 -11.29 23.65 0.04
N GLN A 79 -12.12 24.33 0.83
CA GLN A 79 -12.75 25.61 0.49
C GLN A 79 -12.22 26.73 1.40
N ILE A 80 -10.90 26.89 1.43
CA ILE A 80 -10.21 27.84 2.32
C ILE A 80 -9.16 28.65 1.56
N THR A 81 -8.73 29.76 2.13
CA THR A 81 -7.66 30.58 1.54
C THR A 81 -6.29 29.93 1.75
N PRO A 82 -5.26 30.29 0.94
CA PRO A 82 -3.89 29.83 1.17
C PRO A 82 -3.42 30.11 2.60
N GLU A 83 -3.66 31.33 3.10
CA GLU A 83 -3.33 31.76 4.47
C GLU A 83 -3.94 30.83 5.54
N GLN A 84 -5.21 30.47 5.40
CA GLN A 84 -5.87 29.54 6.31
C GLN A 84 -5.29 28.13 6.20
N TRP A 85 -4.98 27.68 4.99
CA TRP A 85 -4.45 26.34 4.72
C TRP A 85 -3.07 26.14 5.35
N TYR A 86 -2.12 27.04 5.06
CA TYR A 86 -0.76 26.94 5.61
C TYR A 86 -0.73 27.14 7.12
N LYS A 87 -1.56 28.06 7.65
CA LYS A 87 -1.66 28.24 9.10
C LYS A 87 -2.24 27.00 9.78
N GLY A 88 -3.29 26.39 9.22
CA GLY A 88 -3.88 25.15 9.73
C GLY A 88 -2.89 23.98 9.75
N LEU A 89 -2.07 23.88 8.69
CA LEU A 89 -0.97 22.92 8.61
C LEU A 89 0.05 23.13 9.75
N LEU A 90 0.49 24.37 9.98
CA LEU A 90 1.45 24.67 11.05
C LEU A 90 0.87 24.48 12.46
N VAL A 91 -0.41 24.80 12.67
CA VAL A 91 -1.11 24.53 13.94
C VAL A 91 -1.12 23.04 14.22
N THR A 92 -1.44 22.21 13.22
CA THR A 92 -1.46 20.74 13.37
C THR A 92 -0.08 20.19 13.76
N ILE A 93 0.99 20.71 13.14
CA ILE A 93 2.37 20.35 13.50
C ILE A 93 2.70 20.78 14.92
N ALA A 94 2.39 22.04 15.26
CA ALA A 94 2.72 22.62 16.56
C ALA A 94 2.01 21.89 17.70
N ASP A 95 0.74 21.55 17.52
CA ASP A 95 -0.05 20.84 18.53
C ASP A 95 0.48 19.42 18.77
N GLN A 96 0.84 18.69 17.71
CA GLN A 96 1.37 17.32 17.83
C GLN A 96 2.77 17.26 18.43
N LEU A 97 3.63 18.24 18.11
CA LEU A 97 4.98 18.36 18.67
C LEU A 97 5.01 19.12 20.00
N MET A 98 3.86 19.58 20.49
CA MET A 98 3.74 20.39 21.70
C MET A 98 4.67 21.62 21.70
N LEU A 99 4.76 22.32 20.57
CA LEU A 99 5.59 23.52 20.44
C LEU A 99 5.10 24.61 21.40
N THR A 100 6.04 25.35 21.97
CA THR A 100 5.77 26.47 22.88
C THR A 100 5.40 27.74 22.12
N THR A 101 5.88 27.90 20.89
CA THR A 101 5.54 29.05 20.04
C THR A 101 4.08 29.03 19.61
N SER A 102 3.38 30.15 19.84
CA SER A 102 2.05 30.38 19.29
C SER A 102 2.12 30.58 17.77
N VAL A 103 1.64 29.59 17.01
CA VAL A 103 1.58 29.66 15.53
C VAL A 103 0.79 30.88 15.07
N GLU A 104 -0.35 31.18 15.71
CA GLU A 104 -1.18 32.32 15.33
C GLU A 104 -0.41 33.65 15.42
N GLN A 105 0.24 33.91 16.56
CA GLN A 105 1.00 35.14 16.77
C GLN A 105 2.22 35.20 15.86
N TRP A 106 2.94 34.08 15.73
CA TRP A 106 4.14 34.00 14.89
C TRP A 106 3.83 34.26 13.42
N TRP A 107 2.70 33.72 12.94
CA TRP A 107 2.24 33.83 11.56
C TRP A 107 1.76 35.25 11.24
N GLN A 108 0.94 35.83 12.13
CA GLN A 108 0.45 37.21 11.98
C GLN A 108 1.58 38.23 11.98
N ALA A 109 2.61 38.06 12.82
CA ALA A 109 3.76 38.95 12.89
C ALA A 109 4.61 38.99 11.60
N ARG A 110 4.33 38.10 10.63
CA ARG A 110 5.04 37.96 9.36
C ARG A 110 4.14 38.18 8.14
N ASP A 111 2.98 38.81 8.32
CA ASP A 111 2.00 39.07 7.25
C ASP A 111 2.59 39.75 6.00
N GLY A 112 3.68 40.52 6.14
CA GLY A 112 4.39 41.19 5.06
C GLY A 112 5.23 40.31 4.12
N ILE A 113 5.40 39.01 4.41
CA ILE A 113 6.13 38.07 3.53
C ILE A 113 5.21 36.96 3.02
N GLY A 114 5.57 36.35 1.88
CA GLY A 114 4.76 35.32 1.21
C GLY A 114 4.61 34.04 2.04
N VAL A 115 3.50 33.32 1.83
CA VAL A 115 3.13 32.10 2.59
C VAL A 115 4.20 31.00 2.54
N THR A 116 4.83 30.78 1.38
CA THR A 116 5.96 29.85 1.18
C THR A 116 7.16 30.21 2.05
N GLN A 117 7.45 31.51 2.14
CA GLN A 117 8.56 32.02 2.94
C GLN A 117 8.26 31.91 4.44
N ARG A 118 7.02 32.19 4.86
CA ARG A 118 6.59 31.97 6.26
C ARG A 118 6.68 30.50 6.63
N LEU A 119 6.20 29.59 5.78
CA LEU A 119 6.28 28.15 6.02
C LEU A 119 7.73 27.69 6.22
N THR A 120 8.61 28.05 5.28
CA THR A 120 10.03 27.65 5.37
C THR A 120 10.76 28.25 6.57
N GLN A 121 10.49 29.53 6.90
CA GLN A 121 11.04 30.17 8.10
C GLN A 121 10.51 29.55 9.39
N PHE A 122 9.26 29.07 9.41
CA PHE A 122 8.71 28.40 10.60
C PHE A 122 9.49 27.12 10.90
N PHE A 123 9.75 26.29 9.88
CA PHE A 123 10.54 25.07 10.05
C PHE A 123 11.95 25.36 10.58
N GLU A 124 12.60 26.40 10.05
CA GLU A 124 13.96 26.76 10.45
C GLU A 124 14.02 27.41 11.84
N GLN A 125 13.19 28.41 12.09
CA GLN A 125 13.31 29.28 13.25
C GLN A 125 12.54 28.77 14.46
N VAL A 126 11.50 27.96 14.24
CA VAL A 126 10.62 27.46 15.30
C VAL A 126 10.84 25.96 15.47
N LEU A 127 10.45 25.16 14.48
CA LEU A 127 10.42 23.70 14.64
C LEU A 127 11.81 23.11 14.94
N LEU A 128 12.81 23.44 14.12
CA LEU A 128 14.17 22.91 14.31
C LEU A 128 14.88 23.50 15.53
N THR A 129 14.44 24.67 16.02
CA THR A 129 14.97 25.30 17.24
C THR A 129 14.38 24.67 18.50
N GLU A 130 13.08 24.42 18.53
CA GLU A 130 12.37 23.91 19.71
C GLU A 130 12.47 22.38 19.82
N ILE A 131 12.58 21.67 18.70
CA ILE A 131 12.71 20.22 18.67
C ILE A 131 14.15 19.86 18.30
N PRO A 132 14.98 19.40 19.26
CA PRO A 132 16.37 19.00 18.99
C PRO A 132 16.46 17.64 18.29
N ASP A 133 15.45 16.78 18.46
CA ASP A 133 15.40 15.44 17.89
C ASP A 133 15.12 15.47 16.38
N ARG A 134 15.12 14.29 15.77
CA ARG A 134 14.67 14.10 14.39
C ARG A 134 13.15 14.17 14.33
N VAL A 135 12.63 14.74 13.23
CA VAL A 135 11.20 14.92 12.98
C VAL A 135 10.85 14.36 11.60
N VAL A 136 9.90 13.43 11.57
CA VAL A 136 9.26 12.93 10.35
C VAL A 136 7.84 13.47 10.27
N ILE A 137 7.53 14.17 9.19
CA ILE A 137 6.19 14.72 8.95
C ILE A 137 5.53 13.90 7.85
N PHE A 138 4.54 13.11 8.24
CA PHE A 138 3.65 12.41 7.33
C PHE A 138 2.53 13.34 6.88
N VAL A 139 2.33 13.48 5.58
CA VAL A 139 1.24 14.26 4.99
C VAL A 139 0.33 13.30 4.25
N ASP A 140 -0.83 13.02 4.84
CA ASP A 140 -1.81 12.07 4.33
C ASP A 140 -2.77 12.72 3.33
N GLU A 141 -3.28 11.90 2.40
CA GLU A 141 -4.20 12.32 1.34
C GLU A 141 -3.64 13.48 0.51
N ILE A 142 -2.35 13.40 0.15
CA ILE A 142 -1.65 14.44 -0.62
C ILE A 142 -2.36 14.75 -1.95
N ASP A 143 -3.07 13.80 -2.54
CA ASP A 143 -3.82 13.98 -3.80
C ASP A 143 -4.98 14.98 -3.67
N THR A 144 -5.43 15.28 -2.45
CA THR A 144 -6.44 16.33 -2.21
C THR A 144 -5.92 17.72 -2.58
N THR A 145 -4.59 17.92 -2.57
CA THR A 145 -3.95 19.17 -2.98
C THR A 145 -4.15 19.47 -4.46
N LEU A 146 -4.43 18.47 -5.30
CA LEU A 146 -4.68 18.63 -6.73
C LEU A 146 -5.96 19.44 -7.04
N LYS A 147 -6.85 19.57 -6.04
CA LYS A 147 -8.07 20.39 -6.15
C LYS A 147 -7.86 21.84 -5.76
N LEU A 148 -6.73 22.17 -5.15
CA LEU A 148 -6.39 23.51 -4.71
C LEU A 148 -5.57 24.19 -5.80
N ASP A 149 -5.86 25.46 -6.07
CA ASP A 149 -5.23 26.27 -7.13
C ASP A 149 -3.94 26.97 -6.68
N PHE A 150 -3.52 26.80 -5.42
CA PHE A 150 -2.39 27.50 -4.81
C PHE A 150 -1.32 26.59 -4.19
N THR A 151 -1.39 25.26 -4.41
CA THR A 151 -0.55 24.28 -3.73
C THR A 151 0.83 24.07 -4.35
N ASP A 152 1.11 24.63 -5.52
CA ASP A 152 2.47 24.60 -6.11
C ASP A 152 3.52 25.18 -5.15
N ASP A 153 3.14 26.21 -4.40
CA ASP A 153 3.94 26.84 -3.37
C ASP A 153 4.32 25.88 -2.21
N PHE A 154 3.48 24.89 -1.92
CA PHE A 154 3.73 23.93 -0.84
C PHE A 154 4.84 22.96 -1.25
N TYR A 155 4.78 22.45 -2.49
CA TYR A 155 5.84 21.61 -3.04
C TYR A 155 7.15 22.40 -3.22
N ALA A 156 7.05 23.67 -3.61
CA ALA A 156 8.21 24.57 -3.66
C ALA A 156 8.85 24.77 -2.27
N ALA A 157 8.05 24.94 -1.22
CA ALA A 157 8.52 25.01 0.16
C ALA A 157 9.23 23.71 0.60
N ILE A 158 8.61 22.55 0.39
CA ILE A 158 9.21 21.23 0.71
C ILE A 158 10.54 21.06 -0.02
N ARG A 159 10.58 21.40 -1.32
CA ARG A 159 11.82 21.37 -2.10
C ARG A 159 12.87 22.33 -1.52
N SER A 160 12.48 23.52 -1.11
CA SER A 160 13.38 24.50 -0.48
C SER A 160 13.99 23.95 0.81
N LEU A 161 13.18 23.32 1.68
CA LEU A 161 13.64 22.67 2.92
C LEU A 161 14.63 21.53 2.63
N TYR A 162 14.37 20.72 1.61
CA TYR A 162 15.30 19.67 1.18
C TYR A 162 16.64 20.27 0.71
N VAL A 163 16.60 21.31 -0.14
CA VAL A 163 17.81 21.97 -0.66
C VAL A 163 18.59 22.66 0.47
N ALA A 164 17.91 23.16 1.51
CA ALA A 164 18.55 23.79 2.67
C ALA A 164 19.55 22.88 3.40
N ARG A 165 19.37 21.55 3.31
CA ARG A 165 20.32 20.55 3.83
C ARG A 165 21.75 20.72 3.33
N ALA A 166 21.93 21.22 2.11
CA ALA A 166 23.25 21.46 1.54
C ALA A 166 24.00 22.63 2.21
N ARG A 167 23.29 23.51 2.92
CA ARG A 167 23.83 24.72 3.54
C ARG A 167 23.79 24.68 5.06
N ASN A 168 22.82 23.96 5.62
CA ASN A 168 22.62 23.83 7.06
C ASN A 168 22.32 22.37 7.40
N SER A 169 23.20 21.76 8.19
CA SER A 169 23.10 20.36 8.59
C SER A 169 21.87 20.07 9.44
N GLU A 170 21.32 21.07 10.15
CA GLU A 170 20.13 20.90 10.99
C GLU A 170 18.92 20.38 10.20
N PHE A 171 18.79 20.72 8.91
CA PHE A 171 17.71 20.23 8.06
C PHE A 171 17.78 18.73 7.75
N HIS A 172 18.89 18.04 8.07
CA HIS A 172 18.92 16.57 8.02
C HIS A 172 18.06 15.92 9.09
N ARG A 173 17.69 16.67 10.15
CA ARG A 173 16.77 16.20 11.19
C ARG A 173 15.31 16.19 10.75
N LEU A 174 14.95 16.97 9.73
CA LEU A 174 13.58 17.10 9.24
C LEU A 174 13.38 16.28 7.97
N SER A 175 12.36 15.44 7.89
CA SER A 175 11.95 14.73 6.67
C SER A 175 10.44 14.75 6.46
N PHE A 176 10.01 14.70 5.20
CA PHE A 176 8.60 14.62 4.82
C PHE A 176 8.32 13.31 4.10
N VAL A 177 7.18 12.71 4.45
CA VAL A 177 6.60 11.58 3.73
C VAL A 177 5.23 12.00 3.25
N LEU A 178 5.09 12.22 1.94
CA LEU A 178 3.82 12.59 1.32
C LEU A 178 3.12 11.32 0.87
N ILE A 179 1.93 11.03 1.40
CA ILE A 179 1.23 9.77 1.17
C ILE A 179 -0.11 10.00 0.47
N GLY A 180 -0.32 9.29 -0.64
CA GLY A 180 -1.49 9.44 -1.49
C GLY A 180 -2.01 8.15 -2.10
N ASN A 181 -3.22 8.25 -2.65
CA ASN A 181 -3.83 7.26 -3.52
C ASN A 181 -3.56 7.61 -4.97
N ARG A 182 -2.85 6.74 -5.70
CA ARG A 182 -2.62 6.94 -7.14
C ARG A 182 -3.63 6.23 -8.02
N TRP A 183 -3.95 4.99 -7.69
CA TRP A 183 -4.70 4.13 -8.62
C TRP A 183 -6.04 3.70 -8.04
N VAL A 184 -7.07 3.76 -8.90
CA VAL A 184 -8.35 3.09 -8.67
C VAL A 184 -8.61 2.16 -9.83
N ALA A 185 -9.03 0.92 -9.52
CA ALA A 185 -9.46 -0.04 -10.52
C ALA A 185 -10.92 -0.43 -10.30
N THR A 186 -11.65 -0.66 -11.39
CA THR A 186 -13.02 -1.20 -11.36
C THR A 186 -13.16 -2.32 -12.39
N ALA A 187 -14.01 -3.30 -12.05
CA ALA A 187 -14.47 -4.31 -12.99
C ALA A 187 -15.81 -3.89 -13.61
N GLY A 188 -15.98 -4.10 -14.91
CA GLY A 188 -17.17 -3.75 -15.68
C GLY A 188 -17.78 -4.95 -16.41
N TRP A 189 -19.11 -4.95 -16.50
CA TRP A 189 -19.85 -5.94 -17.30
C TRP A 189 -19.74 -5.69 -18.81
N ASP A 190 -19.16 -4.56 -19.21
CA ASP A 190 -18.81 -4.21 -20.59
C ASP A 190 -17.52 -4.87 -21.07
N SER A 191 -17.11 -5.96 -20.40
CA SER A 191 -15.88 -6.71 -20.67
C SER A 191 -14.59 -5.92 -20.47
N THR A 192 -14.62 -4.93 -19.57
CA THR A 192 -13.44 -4.16 -19.24
C THR A 192 -13.14 -4.15 -17.75
N ALA A 193 -11.86 -4.26 -17.40
CA ALA A 193 -11.35 -3.65 -16.19
C ALA A 193 -10.80 -2.27 -16.56
N ARG A 194 -11.11 -1.27 -15.75
CA ARG A 194 -10.66 0.11 -15.95
C ARG A 194 -9.80 0.54 -14.79
N LEU A 195 -8.75 1.27 -15.11
CA LEU A 195 -7.76 1.79 -14.19
C LEU A 195 -7.65 3.31 -14.40
N TRP A 196 -7.75 4.08 -13.33
CA TRP A 196 -7.61 5.54 -13.36
C TRP A 196 -6.45 5.99 -12.49
N ASP A 197 -5.65 6.92 -13.03
CA ASP A 197 -4.63 7.64 -12.27
C ASP A 197 -5.27 8.85 -11.60
N LEU A 198 -5.42 8.79 -10.29
CA LEU A 198 -5.95 9.86 -9.44
C LEU A 198 -5.00 11.06 -9.34
N THR A 199 -3.73 10.89 -9.71
CA THR A 199 -2.77 12.00 -9.76
C THR A 199 -2.87 12.83 -11.04
N SER A 200 -3.64 12.36 -12.02
CA SER A 200 -3.93 13.12 -13.24
C SER A 200 -4.77 14.35 -12.91
N SER A 201 -4.48 15.49 -13.57
CA SER A 201 -5.32 16.69 -13.50
C SER A 201 -6.75 16.45 -13.97
N ASN A 202 -6.98 15.43 -14.80
CA ASN A 202 -8.30 14.90 -15.11
C ASN A 202 -8.31 13.38 -14.96
N PRO A 203 -8.63 12.85 -13.76
CA PRO A 203 -8.63 11.42 -13.52
C PRO A 203 -9.56 10.67 -14.47
N SER A 204 -10.75 11.22 -14.79
CA SER A 204 -11.71 10.58 -15.70
C SER A 204 -11.15 10.33 -17.11
N ALA A 205 -10.25 11.21 -17.58
CA ALA A 205 -9.60 11.09 -18.87
C ALA A 205 -8.34 10.18 -18.84
N SER A 206 -7.80 9.87 -17.65
CA SER A 206 -6.60 9.04 -17.46
C SER A 206 -6.84 7.53 -17.57
N THR A 207 -7.98 7.13 -18.13
CA THR A 207 -8.44 5.74 -18.08
C THR A 207 -7.54 4.83 -18.91
N LYS A 208 -6.85 3.88 -18.27
CA LYS A 208 -6.33 2.69 -18.93
C LYS A 208 -7.38 1.59 -18.91
N ILE A 209 -7.68 1.03 -20.07
CA ILE A 209 -8.65 -0.05 -20.22
C ILE A 209 -7.91 -1.38 -20.42
N ILE A 210 -8.12 -2.31 -19.51
CA ILE A 210 -7.74 -3.71 -19.66
C ILE A 210 -8.94 -4.41 -20.28
N LYS A 211 -8.83 -4.75 -21.56
CA LYS A 211 -9.91 -5.37 -22.32
C LYS A 211 -9.85 -6.88 -22.18
N PHE A 212 -11.01 -7.46 -21.96
CA PHE A 212 -11.26 -8.88 -22.11
C PHE A 212 -11.88 -9.12 -23.49
N ASP A 213 -11.98 -10.38 -23.92
CA ASP A 213 -12.64 -10.64 -25.20
C ASP A 213 -14.13 -10.21 -25.11
N PRO A 214 -14.81 -9.94 -26.23
CA PRO A 214 -16.21 -9.53 -26.21
C PRO A 214 -17.13 -10.53 -25.49
N ASP A 215 -18.13 -10.03 -24.76
CA ASP A 215 -19.10 -10.77 -23.93
C ASP A 215 -18.55 -11.37 -22.61
N GLU A 216 -17.36 -10.96 -22.19
CA GLU A 216 -16.67 -11.46 -21.00
C GLU A 216 -16.84 -10.52 -19.81
N ARG A 217 -17.87 -10.72 -19.00
CA ARG A 217 -18.08 -9.88 -17.81
C ARG A 217 -16.90 -9.98 -16.85
N VAL A 218 -16.25 -8.84 -16.59
CA VAL A 218 -15.25 -8.73 -15.53
C VAL A 218 -15.99 -8.47 -14.23
N VAL A 219 -15.70 -9.26 -13.20
CA VAL A 219 -16.46 -9.23 -11.95
C VAL A 219 -15.62 -8.91 -10.73
N ARG A 220 -14.31 -9.09 -10.79
CA ARG A 220 -13.40 -8.82 -9.69
C ARG A 220 -12.11 -8.20 -10.21
N VAL A 221 -11.57 -7.27 -9.43
CA VAL A 221 -10.23 -6.73 -9.55
C VAL A 221 -9.58 -6.73 -8.18
N ALA A 222 -8.28 -6.99 -8.12
CA ALA A 222 -7.50 -6.81 -6.90
C ALA A 222 -6.09 -6.32 -7.24
N PHE A 223 -5.56 -5.46 -6.37
CA PHE A 223 -4.15 -5.12 -6.38
C PHE A 223 -3.37 -6.08 -5.49
N SER A 224 -2.13 -6.42 -5.87
CA SER A 224 -1.17 -7.01 -4.96
C SER A 224 -0.80 -6.02 -3.85
N GLN A 225 -0.37 -6.51 -2.70
CA GLN A 225 -0.06 -5.69 -1.53
C GLN A 225 1.11 -4.72 -1.75
N ASP A 226 2.03 -5.08 -2.66
CA ASP A 226 3.12 -4.21 -3.10
C ASP A 226 2.72 -3.22 -4.21
N GLY A 227 1.46 -3.26 -4.66
CA GLY A 227 0.93 -2.43 -5.75
C GLY A 227 1.48 -2.74 -7.14
N ARG A 228 2.36 -3.75 -7.27
CA ARG A 228 3.02 -4.10 -8.53
C ARG A 228 2.06 -4.73 -9.54
N TRP A 229 1.06 -5.46 -9.08
CA TRP A 229 0.18 -6.23 -9.93
C TRP A 229 -1.27 -5.81 -9.74
N LEU A 230 -2.00 -5.72 -10.84
CA LEU A 230 -3.46 -5.66 -10.86
C LEU A 230 -3.96 -6.94 -11.54
N ALA A 231 -4.74 -7.74 -10.82
CA ALA A 231 -5.40 -8.90 -11.38
C ALA A 231 -6.88 -8.61 -11.59
N ALA A 232 -7.43 -9.12 -12.69
CA ALA A 232 -8.83 -8.97 -13.07
C ALA A 232 -9.40 -10.34 -13.48
N GLY A 233 -10.52 -10.73 -12.88
CA GLY A 233 -11.17 -12.02 -13.09
C GLY A 233 -12.52 -11.87 -13.79
N SER A 234 -12.80 -12.78 -14.73
CA SER A 234 -13.96 -12.71 -15.61
C SER A 234 -14.75 -14.03 -15.67
N TRP A 235 -15.99 -13.94 -16.18
CA TRP A 235 -16.92 -15.07 -16.28
C TRP A 235 -16.61 -16.09 -17.38
N ASN A 236 -15.70 -15.78 -18.29
CA ASN A 236 -15.20 -16.69 -19.33
C ASN A 236 -14.00 -17.54 -18.85
N TYR A 237 -13.81 -17.66 -17.53
CA TYR A 237 -12.81 -18.54 -16.90
C TYR A 237 -11.38 -18.00 -16.95
N GLN A 238 -11.23 -16.77 -17.43
CA GLN A 238 -9.94 -16.11 -17.56
C GLN A 238 -9.62 -15.21 -16.36
N VAL A 239 -8.32 -15.06 -16.13
CA VAL A 239 -7.77 -14.07 -15.21
C VAL A 239 -6.68 -13.33 -15.98
N GLN A 240 -6.76 -12.01 -16.03
CA GLN A 240 -5.70 -11.18 -16.60
C GLN A 240 -4.88 -10.54 -15.48
N LEU A 241 -3.57 -10.51 -15.64
CA LEU A 241 -2.62 -9.93 -14.72
C LEU A 241 -1.86 -8.79 -15.42
N GLN A 242 -2.01 -7.57 -14.91
CA GLN A 242 -1.35 -6.37 -15.42
C GLN A 242 -0.20 -5.96 -14.51
N ASP A 243 0.99 -5.79 -15.10
CA ASP A 243 2.13 -5.16 -14.43
C ASP A 243 1.88 -3.65 -14.32
N MET A 244 1.82 -3.14 -13.10
CA MET A 244 1.57 -1.73 -12.78
C MET A 244 2.82 -0.87 -12.91
N ASN A 245 4.00 -1.47 -12.88
CA ASN A 245 5.27 -0.75 -13.12
C ASN A 245 5.55 -0.58 -14.61
N ASN A 246 4.91 -1.39 -15.46
CA ASN A 246 4.98 -1.25 -16.90
C ASN A 246 3.61 -1.38 -17.55
N LEU A 247 2.82 -0.32 -17.46
CA LEU A 247 1.50 -0.25 -18.10
C LEU A 247 1.56 -0.24 -19.64
N ALA A 248 2.72 -0.10 -20.27
CA ALA A 248 2.81 -0.25 -21.73
C ALA A 248 2.81 -1.73 -22.15
N LYS A 249 3.21 -2.63 -21.25
CA LYS A 249 3.21 -4.07 -21.50
C LYS A 249 1.79 -4.64 -21.41
N GLU A 250 1.47 -5.52 -22.36
CA GLU A 250 0.20 -6.26 -22.38
C GLU A 250 0.01 -7.09 -21.10
N SER A 251 -1.26 -7.26 -20.71
CA SER A 251 -1.62 -8.11 -19.59
C SER A 251 -1.32 -9.58 -19.91
N VAL A 252 -0.94 -10.33 -18.88
CA VAL A 252 -0.70 -11.77 -19.00
C VAL A 252 -1.99 -12.51 -18.70
N LEU A 253 -2.35 -13.46 -19.55
CA LEU A 253 -3.55 -14.26 -19.41
C LEU A 253 -3.27 -15.57 -18.68
N LEU A 254 -3.90 -15.76 -17.52
CA LEU A 254 -3.80 -16.98 -16.72
C LEU A 254 -4.94 -17.92 -17.11
N LYS A 255 -4.60 -18.95 -17.88
CA LYS A 255 -5.56 -19.92 -18.41
C LYS A 255 -5.60 -21.18 -17.56
N GLY A 256 -6.80 -21.72 -17.38
CA GLY A 256 -6.97 -23.11 -16.97
C GLY A 256 -8.21 -23.40 -16.16
N HIS A 257 -8.89 -22.40 -15.59
CA HIS A 257 -10.20 -22.63 -14.98
C HIS A 257 -11.20 -23.14 -16.02
N GLY A 258 -12.10 -24.02 -15.59
CA GLY A 258 -13.17 -24.60 -16.41
C GLY A 258 -14.53 -23.94 -16.18
N GLY A 259 -14.59 -22.87 -15.39
CA GLY A 259 -15.81 -22.21 -14.94
C GLY A 259 -15.53 -20.76 -14.54
N ARG A 260 -16.59 -19.97 -14.34
CA ARG A 260 -16.51 -18.52 -14.05
C ARG A 260 -15.52 -18.25 -12.93
N VAL A 261 -14.66 -17.25 -13.05
CA VAL A 261 -13.84 -16.79 -11.93
C VAL A 261 -14.71 -15.93 -11.02
N LEU A 262 -14.83 -16.32 -9.74
CA LEU A 262 -15.76 -15.71 -8.80
C LEU A 262 -15.03 -14.97 -7.66
N GLY A 263 -13.86 -15.45 -7.25
CA GLY A 263 -13.00 -14.81 -6.27
C GLY A 263 -11.57 -14.67 -6.75
N LEU A 264 -10.92 -13.60 -6.31
CA LEU A 264 -9.59 -13.21 -6.72
C LEU A 264 -8.92 -12.47 -5.56
N GLU A 265 -7.76 -12.93 -5.11
CA GLU A 265 -7.08 -12.38 -3.93
C GLU A 265 -5.58 -12.63 -3.99
N PHE A 266 -4.78 -11.61 -3.67
CA PHE A 266 -3.34 -11.78 -3.48
C PHE A 266 -3.03 -12.15 -2.04
N SER A 267 -2.05 -13.04 -1.85
CA SER A 267 -1.50 -13.33 -0.54
C SER A 267 -0.82 -12.08 0.04
N PRO A 268 -0.84 -11.89 1.38
CA PRO A 268 -0.16 -10.77 2.03
C PRO A 268 1.33 -10.63 1.68
N ASP A 269 2.02 -11.76 1.49
CA ASP A 269 3.44 -11.82 1.10
C ASP A 269 3.70 -11.59 -0.40
N ASN A 270 2.66 -11.37 -1.21
CA ASN A 270 2.69 -11.22 -2.68
C ASN A 270 3.22 -12.44 -3.46
N GLN A 271 3.43 -13.60 -2.82
CA GLN A 271 3.91 -14.79 -3.49
C GLN A 271 2.84 -15.47 -4.36
N TRP A 272 1.57 -15.34 -3.98
CA TRP A 272 0.46 -16.05 -4.60
C TRP A 272 -0.68 -15.11 -4.97
N LEU A 273 -1.23 -15.34 -6.16
CA LEU A 273 -2.57 -14.95 -6.51
C LEU A 273 -3.46 -16.18 -6.38
N ALA A 274 -4.45 -16.16 -5.48
CA ALA A 274 -5.47 -17.19 -5.42
C ALA A 274 -6.69 -16.79 -6.26
N THR A 275 -7.18 -17.72 -7.08
CA THR A 275 -8.41 -17.55 -7.85
C THR A 275 -9.35 -18.71 -7.60
N SER A 276 -10.63 -18.40 -7.40
CA SER A 276 -11.68 -19.39 -7.16
C SER A 276 -12.72 -19.34 -8.27
N SER A 277 -13.36 -20.48 -8.53
CA SER A 277 -14.18 -20.65 -9.71
C SER A 277 -15.44 -21.49 -9.47
N GLU A 278 -16.39 -21.30 -10.39
CA GLU A 278 -17.54 -22.18 -10.60
C GLU A 278 -17.13 -23.62 -10.98
N ASP A 279 -15.88 -23.88 -11.38
CA ASP A 279 -15.35 -25.22 -11.61
C ASP A 279 -15.05 -26.03 -10.32
N HIS A 280 -15.43 -25.49 -9.17
CA HIS A 280 -15.24 -26.06 -7.83
C HIS A 280 -13.77 -26.12 -7.38
N THR A 281 -12.87 -25.43 -8.08
CA THR A 281 -11.44 -25.41 -7.74
C THR A 281 -10.97 -24.03 -7.31
N ILE A 282 -9.86 -24.06 -6.58
CA ILE A 282 -9.05 -22.88 -6.30
C ILE A 282 -7.71 -23.09 -6.99
N ARG A 283 -7.17 -22.03 -7.59
CA ARG A 283 -5.85 -22.06 -8.24
C ARG A 283 -4.95 -21.02 -7.61
N LEU A 284 -3.71 -21.42 -7.33
CA LEU A 284 -2.65 -20.52 -6.86
C LEU A 284 -1.67 -20.29 -8.00
N TRP A 285 -1.50 -19.03 -8.36
CA TRP A 285 -0.60 -18.57 -9.40
C TRP A 285 0.56 -17.82 -8.77
N ASN A 286 1.78 -18.05 -9.25
CA ASN A 286 2.92 -17.25 -8.86
C ASN A 286 3.06 -16.07 -9.83
N PRO A 287 2.78 -14.81 -9.42
CA PRO A 287 2.90 -13.65 -10.31
C PRO A 287 4.35 -13.35 -10.69
N MET A 288 5.33 -13.86 -9.94
CA MET A 288 6.77 -13.72 -10.22
C MET A 288 7.30 -14.77 -11.21
N ASP A 289 6.59 -15.90 -11.34
CA ASP A 289 6.86 -16.94 -12.34
C ASP A 289 5.56 -17.38 -12.99
N ILE A 290 5.08 -16.56 -13.90
CA ILE A 290 3.79 -16.78 -14.57
C ILE A 290 3.80 -17.94 -15.56
N THR A 291 4.98 -18.49 -15.84
CA THR A 291 5.15 -19.67 -16.70
C THR A 291 4.93 -20.98 -15.95
N ALA A 292 5.04 -20.95 -14.62
CA ALA A 292 4.78 -22.10 -13.78
C ALA A 292 3.29 -22.49 -13.81
N ALA A 293 3.02 -23.79 -13.87
CA ALA A 293 1.67 -24.30 -13.75
C ALA A 293 1.08 -23.96 -12.35
N PRO A 294 -0.20 -23.56 -12.27
CA PRO A 294 -0.81 -23.23 -11.00
C PRO A 294 -0.96 -24.47 -10.11
N ILE A 295 -0.91 -24.25 -8.79
CA ILE A 295 -1.32 -25.26 -7.83
C ILE A 295 -2.85 -25.31 -7.82
N VAL A 296 -3.44 -26.49 -8.03
CA VAL A 296 -4.90 -26.65 -8.07
C VAL A 296 -5.38 -27.33 -6.79
N LEU A 297 -6.17 -26.62 -5.99
CA LEU A 297 -6.80 -27.16 -4.79
C LEU A 297 -8.18 -27.71 -5.15
N ARG A 298 -8.39 -29.00 -4.91
CA ARG A 298 -9.62 -29.73 -5.22
C ARG A 298 -10.25 -30.27 -3.94
N GLY A 299 -11.57 -30.21 -3.85
CA GLY A 299 -12.31 -30.81 -2.73
C GLY A 299 -13.71 -30.25 -2.55
N HIS A 300 -13.93 -28.99 -2.93
CA HIS A 300 -15.27 -28.42 -3.00
C HIS A 300 -16.15 -29.17 -4.00
N LYS A 301 -17.45 -29.25 -3.70
CA LYS A 301 -18.45 -29.92 -4.55
C LYS A 301 -19.38 -28.96 -5.28
N ALA A 302 -19.25 -27.67 -5.01
CA ALA A 302 -20.02 -26.60 -5.61
C ALA A 302 -19.09 -25.40 -5.92
N SER A 303 -19.64 -24.38 -6.56
CA SER A 303 -18.93 -23.16 -6.94
C SER A 303 -18.25 -22.51 -5.75
N VAL A 304 -16.99 -22.12 -5.90
CA VAL A 304 -16.23 -21.42 -4.86
C VAL A 304 -16.34 -19.93 -5.12
N GLY A 305 -17.09 -19.23 -4.27
CA GLY A 305 -17.46 -17.82 -4.49
C GLY A 305 -16.58 -16.81 -3.76
N SER A 306 -15.84 -17.26 -2.75
CA SER A 306 -15.01 -16.39 -1.91
C SER A 306 -13.71 -17.06 -1.49
N LEU A 307 -12.70 -16.22 -1.30
CA LEU A 307 -11.38 -16.56 -0.77
C LEU A 307 -11.03 -15.56 0.33
N ALA A 308 -10.22 -16.02 1.28
CA ALA A 308 -9.49 -15.17 2.21
C ALA A 308 -8.12 -15.82 2.49
N PHE A 309 -7.04 -15.06 2.40
CA PHE A 309 -5.74 -15.51 2.94
C PHE A 309 -5.65 -15.24 4.44
N SER A 310 -4.97 -16.14 5.17
CA SER A 310 -4.49 -15.79 6.51
C SER A 310 -3.40 -14.73 6.41
N SER A 311 -3.24 -13.97 7.51
CA SER A 311 -2.25 -12.92 7.62
C SER A 311 -0.82 -13.37 7.32
N ASP A 312 -0.46 -14.55 7.81
CA ASP A 312 0.85 -15.15 7.61
C ASP A 312 1.01 -15.82 6.22
N SER A 313 0.03 -15.67 5.32
CA SER A 313 0.00 -16.28 3.98
C SER A 313 0.05 -17.82 3.95
N ARG A 314 -0.03 -18.50 5.11
CA ARG A 314 0.08 -19.97 5.19
C ARG A 314 -1.23 -20.70 4.98
N TRP A 315 -2.35 -20.00 5.06
CA TRP A 315 -3.68 -20.61 4.95
C TRP A 315 -4.58 -19.85 3.99
N ILE A 316 -5.47 -20.59 3.35
CA ILE A 316 -6.58 -20.05 2.58
C ILE A 316 -7.88 -20.55 3.17
N LEU A 317 -8.78 -19.65 3.48
CA LEU A 317 -10.18 -19.95 3.70
C LEU A 317 -10.92 -19.80 2.37
N SER A 318 -11.85 -20.71 2.11
CA SER A 318 -12.64 -20.68 0.89
C SER A 318 -14.10 -21.03 1.17
N GLY A 319 -14.99 -20.26 0.57
CA GLY A 319 -16.43 -20.40 0.74
C GLY A 319 -17.10 -20.97 -0.52
N SER A 320 -17.82 -22.06 -0.32
CA SER A 320 -18.79 -22.66 -1.24
C SER A 320 -20.08 -22.95 -0.44
N ASN A 321 -20.84 -23.98 -0.83
CA ASN A 321 -21.89 -24.54 0.03
C ASN A 321 -21.30 -25.19 1.31
N ASP A 322 -20.00 -25.48 1.32
CA ASP A 322 -19.17 -25.78 2.48
C ASP A 322 -18.06 -24.72 2.64
N VAL A 323 -17.44 -24.69 3.82
CA VAL A 323 -16.26 -23.85 4.08
C VAL A 323 -15.06 -24.76 4.26
N ARG A 324 -13.94 -24.42 3.61
CA ARG A 324 -12.70 -25.18 3.71
C ARG A 324 -11.52 -24.29 4.04
N LEU A 325 -10.67 -24.80 4.92
CA LEU A 325 -9.38 -24.24 5.27
C LEU A 325 -8.28 -25.08 4.61
N TRP A 326 -7.42 -24.43 3.84
CA TRP A 326 -6.33 -25.06 3.10
C TRP A 326 -5.01 -24.58 3.67
N GLN A 327 -4.13 -25.50 4.03
CA GLN A 327 -2.75 -25.15 4.33
C GLN A 327 -1.98 -25.04 3.03
N ILE A 328 -1.38 -23.88 2.78
CA ILE A 328 -0.37 -23.73 1.73
C ILE A 328 0.92 -24.32 2.29
N GLY A 329 1.05 -25.63 2.16
CA GLY A 329 2.14 -26.38 2.76
C GLY A 329 3.51 -25.95 2.21
N VAL A 330 4.48 -25.86 3.12
CA VAL A 330 5.91 -25.74 2.81
C VAL A 330 6.33 -26.75 1.73
N ASP A 331 5.75 -27.96 1.72
CA ASP A 331 6.07 -29.00 0.74
C ASP A 331 5.65 -28.66 -0.70
N ASN A 332 4.54 -27.92 -0.88
CA ASN A 332 4.14 -27.41 -2.21
C ASN A 332 5.06 -26.28 -2.66
N LEU A 333 5.45 -25.41 -1.73
CA LEU A 333 6.38 -24.30 -1.96
C LEU A 333 7.82 -24.79 -2.23
N ILE A 334 8.26 -25.85 -1.53
CA ILE A 334 9.52 -26.58 -1.77
C ILE A 334 9.57 -27.08 -3.21
N THR A 335 8.47 -27.67 -3.68
CA THR A 335 8.39 -28.21 -5.04
C THR A 335 8.54 -27.11 -6.10
N VAL A 336 7.96 -25.93 -5.85
CA VAL A 336 8.10 -24.76 -6.72
C VAL A 336 9.53 -24.20 -6.65
N ALA A 337 10.05 -23.99 -5.44
CA ALA A 337 11.40 -23.49 -5.20
C ALA A 337 12.48 -24.38 -5.84
N CYS A 338 12.31 -25.71 -5.83
CA CYS A 338 13.21 -26.62 -6.54
C CYS A 338 13.18 -26.43 -8.05
N ARG A 339 11.98 -26.33 -8.65
CA ARG A 339 11.83 -26.13 -10.10
C ARG A 339 12.42 -24.80 -10.55
N THR A 340 12.24 -23.74 -9.77
CA THR A 340 12.70 -22.39 -10.11
C THR A 340 14.22 -22.25 -9.91
N ALA A 341 14.77 -22.75 -8.79
CA ALA A 341 16.20 -22.62 -8.50
C ALA A 341 17.05 -23.68 -9.21
N GLY A 342 16.48 -24.83 -9.57
CA GLY A 342 17.22 -25.98 -10.13
C GLY A 342 18.22 -26.60 -9.16
N ARG A 343 18.24 -26.17 -7.89
CA ARG A 343 19.13 -26.62 -6.83
C ARG A 343 18.47 -26.48 -5.46
N ASN A 344 19.07 -27.13 -4.46
CA ASN A 344 18.74 -26.85 -3.07
C ASN A 344 19.05 -25.39 -2.73
N LEU A 345 18.13 -24.72 -2.04
CA LEU A 345 18.36 -23.40 -1.48
C LEU A 345 19.36 -23.48 -0.33
N THR A 346 20.15 -22.42 -0.15
CA THR A 346 20.98 -22.21 1.03
C THR A 346 20.10 -21.93 2.26
N GLN A 347 20.66 -22.01 3.47
CA GLN A 347 19.90 -21.68 4.69
C GLN A 347 19.38 -20.24 4.69
N GLN A 348 20.15 -19.29 4.13
CA GLN A 348 19.75 -17.89 4.07
C GLN A 348 18.62 -17.66 3.07
N GLU A 349 18.69 -18.26 1.88
CA GLU A 349 17.60 -18.26 0.89
C GLU A 349 16.36 -18.97 1.42
N TRP A 350 16.54 -20.06 2.18
CA TRP A 350 15.44 -20.78 2.83
C TRP A 350 14.75 -19.92 3.88
N GLN A 351 15.51 -19.26 4.75
CA GLN A 351 14.96 -18.40 5.78
C GLN A 351 14.25 -17.18 5.17
N GLN A 352 14.73 -16.68 4.03
CA GLN A 352 14.07 -15.63 3.28
C GLN A 352 12.76 -16.09 2.60
N ALA A 353 12.72 -17.33 2.08
CA ALA A 353 11.57 -17.86 1.34
C ALA A 353 10.49 -18.51 2.24
N PHE A 354 10.90 -19.12 3.35
CA PHE A 354 10.06 -19.94 4.24
C PHE A 354 10.07 -19.47 5.69
N GLY A 355 10.76 -18.36 6.01
CA GLY A 355 10.78 -17.78 7.36
C GLY A 355 11.40 -18.72 8.39
N ASN A 356 10.68 -18.95 9.49
CA ASN A 356 11.13 -19.78 10.62
C ASN A 356 10.91 -21.28 10.42
N GLU A 357 10.54 -21.72 9.21
CA GLU A 357 10.38 -23.14 8.91
C GLU A 357 11.72 -23.88 9.01
N PRO A 358 11.77 -25.06 9.67
CA PRO A 358 12.99 -25.86 9.73
C PRO A 358 13.52 -26.16 8.33
N TYR A 359 14.83 -25.96 8.13
CA TYR A 359 15.47 -26.21 6.83
C TYR A 359 15.19 -27.63 6.32
N ARG A 360 14.69 -27.73 5.09
CA ARG A 360 14.56 -28.99 4.35
C ARG A 360 15.27 -28.87 3.01
N LYS A 361 15.73 -30.00 2.46
CA LYS A 361 16.22 -30.04 1.08
C LYS A 361 15.09 -29.66 0.14
N THR A 362 15.34 -28.69 -0.72
CA THR A 362 14.37 -28.15 -1.66
C THR A 362 14.17 -29.11 -2.84
N CYS A 363 15.26 -29.67 -3.37
CA CYS A 363 15.24 -30.65 -4.44
C CYS A 363 15.55 -32.06 -3.92
N PRO A 364 14.93 -33.10 -4.51
CA PRO A 364 15.40 -34.46 -4.32
C PRO A 364 16.87 -34.58 -4.78
N ILE A 365 17.62 -35.48 -4.12
CA ILE A 365 19.04 -35.75 -4.41
C ILE A 365 19.19 -36.33 -5.81
#